data_AF-A0A087T3S8-F1
#
_entry.id   AF-A0A087T3S8-F1
#
_cell.length_a   1.000
_cell.length_b   1.000
_cell.length_c   1.000
_cell.angle_alpha   90.00
_cell.angle_beta   90.00
_cell.angle_gamma   90.00
#
_symmetry.space_group_name_H-M   'P 1'
#
loop_
_entity.id
_entity.type
_entity.pdbx_description
1 polymer ?
#
loop_
_entity_poly.entity_id
_entity_poly.type
_entity_poly.pdbx_seq_one_letter_code
_entity_poly.pdbx_strand_id
1 'polypeptide(L)' 'MLSRTSVRSRMESGAGINFSEFSYQVFQSYDWLYLFKNYNCRFQFGGSDQLGN' A
#
# COMPACT_ATOMS: atom_id res chain seq x y z
N MET A 1 -5.73 3.00 6.74
CA MET A 1 -4.25 2.89 6.72
C MET A 1 -3.67 2.79 8.13
N LEU A 2 -3.94 3.71 9.05
CA LEU A 2 -3.39 3.70 10.42
C LEU A 2 -3.84 2.51 11.30
N SER A 3 -5.04 1.99 11.08
CA SER A 3 -5.58 0.82 11.81
C SER A 3 -5.03 -0.52 11.32
N ARG A 4 -4.19 -0.54 10.27
CA ARG A 4 -3.62 -1.79 9.77
C ARG A 4 -2.51 -2.30 10.66
N THR A 5 -2.51 -3.60 10.90
CA THR A 5 -1.54 -4.31 11.73
C THR A 5 -0.10 -4.04 11.32
N SER A 6 0.19 -3.95 10.02
CA SER A 6 1.54 -3.66 9.50
C SER A 6 2.02 -2.25 9.83
N VAL A 7 1.17 -1.23 9.65
CA VAL A 7 1.49 0.16 9.98
C VAL A 7 1.57 0.34 11.49
N ARG A 8 0.61 -0.23 12.22
CA ARG A 8 0.53 -0.16 13.68
C ARG A 8 1.74 -0.79 14.35
N SER A 9 2.15 -1.98 13.93
CA SER A 9 3.33 -2.67 14.47
C SER A 9 4.61 -1.86 14.27
N ARG A 10 4.80 -1.20 13.11
CA ARG A 10 5.97 -0.34 12.89
C ARG A 10 5.94 0.94 13.73
N MET A 11 4.76 1.55 13.90
CA MET A 11 4.60 2.71 14.79
C MET A 11 4.86 2.35 16.26
N GLU A 12 4.43 1.18 16.71
CA GLU A 12 4.64 0.69 18.10
C GLU A 12 6.08 0.21 18.35
N SER A 13 6.83 -0.18 17.30
CA SER A 13 8.23 -0.64 17.39
C SER A 13 9.27 0.43 17.73
N GLY A 14 8.86 1.70 17.87
CA GLY A 14 9.76 2.83 18.21
C GLY A 14 10.59 3.37 17.05
N ALA A 15 10.75 2.61 15.95
CA ALA A 15 11.41 3.08 14.72
C ALA A 15 10.56 4.09 13.93
N GLY A 16 9.24 4.09 14.15
CA GLY A 16 8.29 4.93 13.41
C GLY A 16 8.13 4.49 11.95
N ILE A 17 7.32 5.24 11.21
CA ILE A 17 7.17 5.12 9.76
C ILE A 17 7.33 6.51 9.16
N ASN A 18 8.17 6.67 8.15
CA ASN A 18 8.29 7.98 7.51
C ASN A 18 7.08 8.25 6.60
N PHE A 19 6.82 9.52 6.28
CA PHE A 19 5.64 9.89 5.49
C PHE A 19 5.63 9.21 4.11
N SER A 20 6.79 9.08 3.46
CA SER A 20 6.90 8.43 2.15
C SER A 20 6.53 6.94 2.21
N GLU A 21 6.97 6.21 3.24
CA GLU A 21 6.60 4.82 3.49
C GLU A 21 5.10 4.69 3.79
N PHE A 22 4.55 5.63 4.57
CA PHE A 22 3.12 5.66 4.86
C PHE A 22 2.29 5.93 3.58
N SER A 23 2.74 6.83 2.72
CA SER A 23 2.06 7.18 1.47
C SER A 23 2.17 6.11 0.37
N TYR A 24 3.01 5.10 0.53
CA TYR A 24 3.24 4.08 -0.52
C TYR A 24 1.95 3.41 -1.04
N GLN A 25 1.02 3.05 -0.14
CA GLN A 25 -0.26 2.42 -0.53
C GLN A 25 -1.13 3.33 -1.41
N VAL A 26 -1.07 4.65 -1.19
CA VAL A 26 -1.78 5.62 -2.02
C VAL A 26 -1.21 5.64 -3.44
N PHE A 27 0.12 5.60 -3.58
CA PHE A 27 0.74 5.56 -4.90
C PHE A 27 0.48 4.23 -5.60
N GLN A 28 0.56 3.10 -4.91
CA GLN A 28 0.24 1.79 -5.49
C GLN A 28 -1.21 1.68 -5.97
N SER A 29 -2.17 2.22 -5.22
CA SER A 29 -3.57 2.27 -5.66
C SER A 29 -3.78 3.21 -6.85
N TYR A 30 -3.02 4.31 -6.95
CA TYR A 30 -3.04 5.19 -8.11
C TYR A 30 -2.48 4.52 -9.36
N ASP A 31 -1.40 3.76 -9.23
CA ASP A 31 -0.85 2.96 -10.33
C ASP A 31 -1.89 1.96 -10.85
N TRP A 32 -2.66 1.31 -9.96
CA TRP A 32 -3.73 0.43 -10.39
C TRP A 32 -4.85 1.18 -11.13
N LEU A 33 -5.25 2.36 -10.65
CA LEU A 33 -6.21 3.22 -11.36
C LEU A 33 -5.71 3.60 -12.75
N TYR A 34 -4.43 3.94 -12.88
CA TYR A 34 -3.80 4.24 -14.16
C TYR A 34 -3.85 3.02 -15.09
N LEU A 35 -3.50 1.84 -14.60
CA LEU A 35 -3.54 0.60 -15.38
C LEU A 35 -4.96 0.21 -15.80
N PHE A 36 -5.95 0.41 -14.93
CA PHE A 36 -7.34 0.20 -15.26
C PHE A 36 -7.81 1.14 -16.38
N LYS A 37 -7.49 2.44 -16.29
CA LYS A 37 -7.92 3.44 -17.28
C LYS A 37 -7.25 3.29 -18.64
N ASN A 38 -5.95 3.00 -18.65
CA ASN A 38 -5.16 3.03 -19.90
C ASN A 38 -5.05 1.65 -20.56
N TYR A 39 -5.19 0.57 -19.79
CA TYR A 39 -4.96 -0.80 -20.28
C TYR A 39 -6.08 -1.77 -19.91
N ASN A 40 -7.18 -1.31 -19.33
CA ASN A 40 -8.31 -2.13 -18.86
C ASN A 40 -7.84 -3.28 -17.93
N CYS A 41 -6.80 -3.03 -17.13
CA CYS A 41 -6.28 -4.00 -16.19
C CYS A 41 -7.23 -4.13 -14.99
N ARG A 42 -7.76 -5.33 -14.74
CA ARG A 42 -8.82 -5.58 -13.73
C ARG A 42 -8.36 -6.40 -12.54
N PHE A 43 -7.17 -6.98 -12.60
CA PHE A 43 -6.62 -7.82 -11.57
C PHE A 43 -5.20 -7.36 -11.23
N GLN A 44 -4.91 -7.30 -9.94
CA GLN A 44 -3.58 -7.07 -9.40
C GLN A 44 -3.16 -8.31 -8.62
N PHE A 45 -2.04 -8.91 -9.02
CA PHE A 45 -1.39 -9.98 -8.26
C PHE A 45 -0.25 -9.38 -7.45
N GLY A 46 -0.02 -9.94 -6.27
CA GLY A 46 1.05 -9.51 -5.37
C GLY A 46 1.47 -10.64 -4.43
N GLY A 47 2.61 -10.45 -3.77
CA GLY A 47 3.06 -11.35 -2.70
C GLY A 47 2.08 -11.39 -1.53
N SER A 48 2.27 -12.34 -0.61
CA SER A 48 1.41 -12.50 0.58
C SER A 48 1.38 -11.26 1.48
N ASP A 49 2.43 -10.44 1.44
CA ASP A 49 2.58 -9.16 2.16
C ASP A 49 1.81 -8.00 1.50
N GLN A 50 1.37 -8.15 0.24
CA GLN A 50 0.68 -7.12 -0.53
C GLN A 50 -0.84 -7.11 -0.31
N LEU A 51 -1.41 -8.07 0.42
CA LEU A 51 -2.86 -8.10 0.74
C LEU A 51 -3.33 -6.82 1.45
N GLY A 52 -2.40 -6.15 2.13
CA GLY A 52 -2.59 -4.79 2.58
C GLY A 52 -2.74 -3.85 1.39
N ASN A 53 -1.68 -3.62 0.65
CA ASN A 53 -1.55 -2.43 -0.18
C ASN A 53 -2.71 -2.16 -1.16
#